data_AF-A0AA88UBG9-F1
#
_entry.id   AF-A0AA88UBG9-F1
#
_cell.length_a   1.000
_cell.length_b   1.000
_cell.length_c   1.000
_cell.angle_alpha   90.00
_cell.angle_beta   90.00
_cell.angle_gamma   90.00
#
_symmetry.space_group_name_H-M   'P 1'
#
loop_
_entity.id
_entity.type
_entity.pdbx_description
1 polymer ?
#
loop_
_entity_poly.entity_id
_entity_poly.type
_entity_poly.pdbx_seq_one_letter_code
_entity_poly.pdbx_strand_id
1 'polypeptide(L)'
;MPMIDQKDDKIIVVCANDLECKGYTDIKELSPHCLAEIRRFFEDCILSYKFITNNIDKKNENNEVAVDDFLPATKKAYEAIQHSV
;
A
#
# COMPACT_ATOMS: atom_id res chain seq x y z
N MET A 1 21.94 -2.92 -10.20
CA MET A 1 21.51 -1.58 -9.73
C MET A 1 20.78 -1.79 -8.40
N PRO A 2 21.25 -1.27 -7.25
CA PRO A 2 20.51 -1.38 -6.01
C PRO A 2 19.51 -0.22 -5.95
N MET A 3 18.22 -0.51 -6.13
CA MET A 3 17.17 0.44 -5.77
C MET A 3 17.00 0.37 -4.26
N ILE A 4 17.49 1.38 -3.56
CA ILE A 4 17.14 1.59 -2.15
C ILE A 4 15.82 2.34 -2.18
N ASP A 5 14.73 1.58 -2.25
CA ASP A 5 13.39 2.14 -2.24
C ASP A 5 12.98 2.39 -0.79
N GLN A 6 13.18 3.62 -0.34
CA GLN A 6 12.96 4.01 1.06
C GLN A 6 11.49 4.39 1.31
N LYS A 7 10.68 4.56 0.24
CA LYS A 7 9.27 4.94 0.36
C LYS A 7 8.48 4.57 -0.90
N ASP A 8 7.64 3.55 -0.75
CA ASP A 8 7.09 2.81 -1.87
C ASP A 8 5.55 2.89 -1.81
N ASP A 9 5.01 4.05 -2.19
CA ASP A 9 3.59 4.40 -2.08
C ASP A 9 2.71 3.46 -2.95
N LYS A 10 1.66 2.88 -2.35
CA LYS A 10 0.72 1.97 -3.03
C LYS A 10 -0.64 2.64 -3.22
N ILE A 11 -1.15 2.62 -4.44
CA ILE A 11 -2.46 3.21 -4.79
C ILE A 11 -3.52 2.11 -4.77
N ILE A 12 -4.61 2.34 -4.03
CA ILE A 12 -5.78 1.46 -3.99
C ILE A 12 -6.86 2.09 -4.88
N VAL A 13 -7.36 1.33 -5.86
CA VAL A 13 -8.37 1.78 -6.82
C VAL A 13 -9.54 0.80 -6.87
N VAL A 14 -10.72 1.33 -7.16
CA VAL A 14 -11.92 0.54 -7.46
C VAL A 14 -12.27 0.67 -8.94
N CYS A 15 -12.91 -0.35 -9.50
CA CYS A 15 -13.38 -0.31 -10.88
C CYS A 15 -14.58 0.64 -10.99
N ALA A 16 -14.41 1.76 -11.71
CA ALA A 16 -15.47 2.77 -11.88
C ALA A 16 -16.67 2.27 -12.73
N ASN A 17 -16.50 1.17 -13.47
CA ASN A 17 -17.53 0.62 -14.35
C ASN A 17 -18.43 -0.42 -13.68
N ASP A 18 -18.07 -0.90 -12.49
CA ASP A 18 -18.85 -1.88 -11.76
C ASP A 18 -19.96 -1.20 -10.95
N LEU A 19 -21.21 -1.64 -11.14
CA LEU A 19 -22.40 -1.09 -10.48
C LEU A 19 -22.30 -1.17 -8.94
N GLU A 20 -21.67 -2.20 -8.41
CA GLU A 20 -21.49 -2.43 -6.98
C GLU A 20 -20.42 -1.50 -6.37
N CYS A 21 -19.46 -1.02 -7.18
CA CYS A 21 -18.33 -0.22 -6.72
C CYS A 21 -18.46 1.28 -7.04
N LYS A 22 -19.44 1.69 -7.84
CA LYS A 22 -19.66 3.07 -8.27
C LYS A 22 -19.92 4.07 -7.13
N GLY A 23 -20.38 3.58 -5.99
CA GLY A 23 -20.65 4.41 -4.81
C GLY A 23 -19.41 4.80 -4.02
N TYR A 24 -18.26 4.13 -4.26
CA TYR A 24 -17.05 4.33 -3.48
C TYR A 24 -16.17 5.43 -4.07
N THR A 25 -16.10 6.54 -3.37
CA THR A 25 -15.25 7.70 -3.67
C THR A 25 -14.09 7.84 -2.70
N ASP A 26 -14.22 7.27 -1.49
CA ASP A 26 -13.15 7.26 -0.49
C ASP A 26 -12.98 5.88 0.14
N ILE A 27 -11.75 5.57 0.53
CA ILE A 27 -11.41 4.30 1.17
C ILE A 27 -12.19 4.08 2.49
N LYS A 28 -12.60 5.16 3.17
CA LYS A 28 -13.40 5.09 4.41
C LYS A 28 -14.83 4.59 4.20
N GLU A 29 -15.32 4.57 2.96
CA GLU A 29 -16.66 4.09 2.63
C GLU A 29 -16.71 2.55 2.54
N LEU A 30 -15.55 1.89 2.49
CA LEU A 30 -15.44 0.44 2.61
C LEU A 30 -15.68 -0.02 4.05
N SER A 31 -16.21 -1.24 4.19
CA SER A 31 -16.38 -1.87 5.51
C SER A 31 -15.04 -1.92 6.25
N PRO A 32 -15.00 -1.62 7.58
CA PRO A 32 -13.78 -1.68 8.36
C PRO A 32 -13.11 -3.05 8.34
N HIS A 33 -13.90 -4.12 8.10
CA HIS A 33 -13.36 -5.47 7.90
C HIS A 33 -12.52 -5.58 6.63
N CYS A 34 -13.00 -5.01 5.52
CA CYS A 34 -12.28 -5.01 4.25
C CYS A 34 -10.99 -4.18 4.34
N LEU A 35 -11.05 -3.04 5.05
CA LEU A 35 -9.85 -2.24 5.33
C LEU A 35 -8.81 -3.00 6.18
N ALA A 36 -9.27 -3.76 7.18
CA ALA A 36 -8.40 -4.59 8.00
C ALA A 36 -7.74 -5.72 7.19
N GLU A 37 -8.48 -6.34 6.27
CA GLU A 37 -7.93 -7.35 5.36
C GLU A 37 -6.89 -6.77 4.41
N ILE A 38 -7.16 -5.62 3.80
CA ILE A 38 -6.20 -4.94 2.91
C ILE A 38 -4.92 -4.59 3.68
N ARG A 39 -5.06 -4.02 4.88
CA ARG A 39 -3.91 -3.71 5.74
C ARG A 39 -3.11 -4.97 6.07
N ARG A 40 -3.79 -6.03 6.50
CA ARG A 40 -3.16 -7.31 6.84
C ARG A 40 -2.49 -7.97 5.64
N PHE A 41 -3.09 -7.87 4.45
CA PHE A 41 -2.49 -8.36 3.21
C PHE A 41 -1.15 -7.68 2.92
N PHE A 42 -1.09 -6.35 3.04
CA PHE A 42 0.16 -5.61 2.84
C PHE A 42 1.19 -5.88 3.94
N GLU A 43 0.76 -5.97 5.21
CA GLU A 43 1.63 -6.35 6.33
C GLU A 43 2.21 -7.77 6.13
N ASP A 44 1.39 -8.74 5.73
CA ASP A 44 1.81 -10.12 5.45
C ASP A 44 2.77 -10.18 4.24
N CYS A 45 2.51 -9.42 3.18
CA CYS A 45 3.42 -9.30 2.04
C CYS A 45 4.79 -8.71 2.45
N ILE A 46 4.79 -7.66 3.26
CA ILE A 46 6.01 -7.04 3.81
C ILE A 46 6.76 -8.04 4.70
N LEU A 47 6.06 -8.77 5.57
CA LEU A 47 6.65 -9.77 6.46
C LEU A 47 7.25 -10.93 5.67
N SER A 48 6.57 -11.40 4.62
CA SER A 48 7.09 -12.43 3.70
C SER A 48 8.36 -11.95 3.00
N TYR A 49 8.36 -10.71 2.50
CA TYR A 49 9.55 -10.11 1.90
C TYR A 49 10.70 -10.03 2.90
N LYS A 50 10.45 -9.51 4.11
CA LYS A 50 11.41 -9.50 5.21
C LYS A 50 11.92 -10.90 5.55
N PHE A 51 11.07 -11.91 5.56
CA PHE A 51 11.49 -13.28 5.87
C PHE A 51 12.49 -13.82 4.85
N ILE A 52 12.28 -13.51 3.56
CA ILE A 52 13.21 -13.87 2.48
C ILE A 52 14.50 -13.04 2.57
N THR A 53 14.44 -11.74 2.83
CA THR A 53 15.62 -10.86 2.85
C THR A 53 16.47 -10.98 4.13
N ASN A 54 15.86 -11.26 5.29
CA ASN A 54 16.59 -11.45 6.56
C ASN A 54 17.49 -12.69 6.54
N ASN A 55 17.25 -13.64 5.62
CA ASN A 55 18.16 -14.76 5.40
C ASN A 55 19.36 -14.41 4.51
N ILE A 56 19.38 -13.23 3.88
CA ILE A 56 20.40 -12.84 2.89
C ILE A 56 21.36 -11.77 3.44
N ASP A 57 20.90 -10.75 4.19
CA ASP A 57 21.76 -9.60 4.53
C ASP A 57 21.67 -9.14 6.00
N LYS A 58 22.49 -9.75 6.87
CA LYS A 58 22.72 -9.34 8.29
C LYS A 58 23.54 -8.04 8.45
N LYS A 59 23.48 -7.08 7.53
CA LYS A 59 24.41 -5.91 7.55
C LYS A 59 23.81 -4.51 7.46
N ASN A 60 22.51 -4.34 7.19
CA ASN A 60 21.89 -3.00 7.09
C ASN A 60 20.57 -2.95 7.88
N GLU A 61 20.67 -2.81 9.20
CA GLU A 61 19.59 -3.12 10.15
C GLU A 61 18.57 -1.99 10.45
N ASN A 62 18.36 -1.00 9.58
CA ASN A 62 17.43 0.12 9.88
C ASN A 62 16.25 0.29 8.91
N ASN A 63 15.92 -0.72 8.10
CA ASN A 63 14.70 -0.67 7.28
C ASN A 63 13.49 -1.18 8.09
N GLU A 64 12.94 -0.30 8.94
CA GLU A 64 11.57 -0.46 9.40
C GLU A 64 10.64 -0.39 8.20
N VAL A 65 9.85 -1.44 8.01
CA VAL A 65 8.85 -1.52 6.96
C VAL A 65 7.56 -1.72 7.71
N ALA A 66 6.71 -0.71 7.69
CA ALA A 66 5.42 -0.65 8.35
C ALA A 66 4.41 -0.11 7.34
N VAL A 67 3.16 -0.57 7.45
CA VAL A 67 2.05 0.00 6.68
C VAL A 67 1.55 1.23 7.43
N ASP A 68 1.77 2.41 6.84
CA ASP A 68 1.22 3.67 7.35
C ASP A 68 -0.30 3.73 7.17
N ASP A 69 -0.95 4.65 7.88
CA ASP A 69 -2.39 4.85 7.80
C ASP A 69 -2.85 5.24 6.38
N PHE A 70 -4.04 4.75 6.00
CA PHE A 70 -4.64 5.05 4.70
C PHE A 70 -4.85 6.57 4.51
N LEU A 71 -4.37 7.07 3.38
CA LEU A 71 -4.53 8.46 2.98
C LEU A 71 -5.82 8.64 2.16
N PRO A 72 -6.51 9.80 2.26
CA PRO A 72 -7.71 10.07 1.48
C PRO A 72 -7.44 10.09 -0.04
N ALA A 73 -8.42 9.65 -0.83
CA ALA A 73 -8.31 9.55 -2.28
C ALA A 73 -8.18 10.92 -2.98
N THR A 74 -8.67 11.99 -2.36
CA THR A 74 -9.04 13.24 -3.06
C THR A 74 -7.88 14.08 -3.58
N LYS A 75 -6.66 13.94 -3.06
CA LYS A 75 -5.54 14.81 -3.46
C LYS A 75 -4.22 14.07 -3.65
N LYS A 76 -3.80 13.28 -2.65
CA LYS A 76 -2.52 12.56 -2.71
C LYS A 76 -2.51 11.43 -3.75
N ALA A 77 -3.62 10.70 -3.90
CA ALA A 77 -3.68 9.62 -4.88
C ALA A 77 -3.60 10.16 -6.32
N TYR A 78 -4.34 11.23 -6.62
CA TYR A 78 -4.27 11.89 -7.93
C TYR A 78 -2.88 12.48 -8.22
N GLU A 79 -2.27 13.15 -7.23
CA GLU A 79 -0.91 13.68 -7.35
C GLU A 79 0.11 12.55 -7.61
N ALA A 80 0.02 11.43 -6.89
CA ALA A 80 0.91 10.28 -7.08
C ALA A 80 0.79 9.67 -8.49
N ILE A 81 -0.43 9.57 -9.04
CA ILE A 81 -0.64 9.12 -10.42
C ILE A 81 -0.01 10.12 -11.41
N GLN A 82 -0.26 11.42 -11.23
CA GLN A 82 0.29 12.44 -12.12
C GLN A 82 1.82 12.50 -12.11
N HIS A 83 2.44 12.24 -10.95
CA HIS A 83 3.89 12.17 -10.82
C HIS A 83 4.50 10.89 -11.42
N SER A 84 3.69 9.87 -11.71
CA SER A 84 4.12 8.56 -12.21
C SER A 84 4.01 8.42 -13.74
N VAL A 85 3.39 9.40 -14.42
CA VAL A 85 3.23 9.47 -15.88
C VAL A 85 4.27 10.39 -16.49
#